data_AF-A0A6I3MU39-F1
#
_entry.id   AF-A0A6I3MU39-F1
#
_cell.length_a   1.000
_cell.length_b   1.000
_cell.length_c   1.000
_cell.angle_alpha   90.00
_cell.angle_beta   90.00
_cell.angle_gamma   90.00
#
_symmetry.space_group_name_H-M   'P 1'
#
loop_
_entity.id
_entity.type
_entity.pdbx_description
1 polymer ?
#
loop_
_entity_poly.entity_id
_entity_poly.type
_entity_poly.pdbx_seq_one_letter_code
_entity_poly.pdbx_strand_id
1 'polypeptide(L)'
;MNKIGIALISFLIFGCNTKGQDDIQLKNSENLVIKNATKMKGKEIVAKLERLNFFDLTNKSDLKATKIEFEKSYNDLNFFEGIMNEDLSFTDNRFYFIDSETLFEGGGLVQYLETVKPLFEKLHLKLIFSDEFNNQTEKHWTHRIKLNNKDYSAFDNDFGENDWGISYVNFIEMLNDQLSLQGSDEQFYPISSGNDGRIVLLTREQFDFIKVNYPNDNNSPKEMNQWRSNYGF
;
A
#
# COMPACT_ATOMS: atom_id res chain seq x y z
N MET A 1 13.95 -15.67 -69.80
CA MET A 1 13.27 -16.22 -70.99
C MET A 1 11.78 -16.34 -70.69
N ASN A 2 10.97 -15.66 -71.51
CA ASN A 2 9.52 -15.82 -71.77
C ASN A 2 8.51 -15.72 -70.61
N LYS A 3 7.30 -15.19 -70.80
CA LYS A 3 6.68 -14.08 -71.57
C LYS A 3 5.18 -14.20 -71.21
N ILE A 4 4.56 -13.08 -70.82
CA ILE A 4 3.19 -12.65 -71.16
C ILE A 4 1.99 -13.50 -70.68
N GLY A 5 1.02 -12.83 -70.07
CA GLY A 5 -0.38 -13.29 -70.03
C GLY A 5 -1.28 -12.43 -69.14
N ILE A 6 -1.76 -11.29 -69.65
CA ILE A 6 -2.85 -10.50 -69.04
C ILE A 6 -4.17 -11.25 -69.28
N ALA A 7 -4.98 -11.40 -68.23
CA ALA A 7 -6.42 -11.62 -68.36
C ALA A 7 -7.17 -10.82 -67.28
N LEU A 8 -7.83 -9.76 -67.73
CA LEU A 8 -8.84 -9.00 -67.00
C LEU A 8 -10.10 -9.84 -66.88
N ILE A 9 -10.59 -10.07 -65.66
CA ILE A 9 -11.99 -10.39 -65.42
C ILE A 9 -12.51 -9.43 -64.34
N SER A 10 -13.25 -8.44 -64.82
CA SER A 10 -14.10 -7.55 -64.06
C SER A 10 -15.34 -8.30 -63.55
N PHE A 11 -15.59 -8.24 -62.25
CA PHE A 11 -16.95 -8.36 -61.71
C PHE A 11 -17.18 -7.24 -60.69
N LEU A 12 -17.98 -6.26 -61.11
CA LEU A 12 -18.67 -5.32 -60.24
C LEU A 12 -19.88 -6.04 -59.66
N ILE A 13 -20.00 -6.09 -58.33
CA ILE A 13 -21.29 -6.21 -57.66
C ILE A 13 -21.35 -5.10 -56.60
N PHE A 14 -22.34 -4.22 -56.79
CA PHE A 14 -22.78 -3.22 -55.83
C PHE A 14 -23.42 -3.88 -54.61
N GLY A 15 -23.10 -3.36 -53.42
CA GLY A 15 -23.84 -3.65 -52.19
C GLY A 15 -23.41 -2.69 -51.10
N CYS A 16 -24.14 -1.57 -50.96
CA CYS A 16 -24.01 -0.65 -49.85
C CYS A 16 -24.33 -1.36 -48.52
N ASN A 17 -23.52 -1.13 -47.49
CA ASN A 17 -24.06 -0.92 -46.15
C ASN A 17 -23.18 0.01 -45.33
N THR A 18 -23.76 1.15 -45.00
CA THR A 18 -23.29 2.19 -44.09
C THR A 18 -23.37 1.72 -42.64
N LYS A 19 -22.28 1.87 -41.88
CA LYS A 19 -22.19 2.31 -40.47
C LYS A 19 -20.90 1.77 -39.84
N GLY A 20 -20.01 2.67 -39.49
CA GLY A 20 -18.77 2.32 -38.79
C GLY A 20 -17.74 3.45 -38.80
N GLN A 21 -18.13 4.65 -38.38
CA GLN A 21 -17.18 5.76 -38.20
C GLN A 21 -17.37 6.57 -36.90
N ASP A 22 -18.31 6.20 -36.03
CA ASP A 22 -18.57 6.95 -34.78
C ASP A 22 -17.87 6.39 -33.54
N ASP A 23 -17.33 5.16 -33.57
CA ASP A 23 -16.70 4.54 -32.39
C ASP A 23 -15.21 4.88 -32.17
N ILE A 24 -14.55 5.46 -33.16
CA ILE A 24 -13.11 5.80 -33.07
C ILE A 24 -12.90 7.21 -32.48
N GLN A 25 -13.90 8.11 -32.55
CA GLN A 25 -13.79 9.44 -31.98
C GLN A 25 -14.06 9.49 -30.46
N LEU A 26 -14.94 8.64 -29.94
CA LEU A 26 -15.26 8.59 -28.50
C LEU A 26 -14.10 8.05 -27.63
N LYS A 27 -13.33 7.07 -28.12
CA LYS A 27 -12.14 6.54 -27.41
C LYS A 27 -10.95 7.52 -27.38
N ASN A 28 -10.90 8.45 -28.32
CA ASN A 28 -9.84 9.47 -28.36
C ASN A 28 -10.18 10.69 -27.48
N SER A 29 -11.46 11.03 -27.30
CA SER A 29 -11.86 12.13 -26.42
C SER A 29 -11.71 11.79 -24.93
N GLU A 30 -11.98 10.54 -24.51
CA GLU A 30 -11.79 10.13 -23.12
C GLU A 30 -10.30 10.08 -22.72
N ASN A 31 -9.40 9.70 -23.64
CA ASN A 31 -7.95 9.70 -23.42
C ASN A 31 -7.31 11.10 -23.47
N LEU A 32 -7.96 12.09 -24.11
CA LEU A 32 -7.46 13.46 -24.20
C LEU A 32 -7.83 14.32 -22.99
N VAL A 33 -8.93 14.02 -22.29
CA VAL A 33 -9.35 14.77 -21.09
C VAL A 33 -8.51 14.43 -19.87
N ILE A 34 -7.91 13.23 -19.80
CA ILE A 34 -7.05 12.82 -18.67
C ILE A 34 -5.65 13.44 -18.75
N LYS A 35 -5.22 13.94 -19.91
CA LYS A 35 -3.82 14.36 -20.13
C LYS A 35 -3.47 15.80 -19.72
N ASN A 36 -4.41 16.58 -19.19
CA ASN A 36 -4.19 17.99 -18.86
C ASN A 36 -4.61 18.39 -17.43
N ALA A 37 -4.74 17.45 -16.50
CA ALA A 37 -4.66 17.82 -15.09
C ALA A 37 -3.20 18.17 -14.80
N THR A 38 -2.88 19.46 -14.66
CA THR A 38 -1.56 19.90 -14.20
C THR A 38 -1.21 19.16 -12.92
N LYS A 39 -0.14 18.36 -12.95
CA LYS A 39 0.39 17.66 -11.78
C LYS A 39 0.49 18.65 -10.63
N MET A 40 -0.13 18.34 -9.49
CA MET A 40 -0.06 19.16 -8.28
C MET A 40 1.40 19.40 -7.92
N LYS A 41 1.71 20.55 -7.33
CA LYS A 41 3.01 20.82 -6.69
C LYS A 41 3.02 20.25 -5.27
N GLY A 42 4.21 19.99 -4.71
CA GLY A 42 4.37 19.46 -3.36
C GLY A 42 3.63 20.28 -2.28
N LYS A 43 3.60 21.62 -2.39
CA LYS A 43 2.80 22.47 -1.49
C LYS A 43 1.31 22.15 -1.53
N GLU A 44 0.77 21.88 -2.71
CA GLU A 44 -0.64 21.57 -2.90
C GLU A 44 -0.96 20.18 -2.36
N ILE A 45 -0.04 19.22 -2.55
CA ILE A 45 -0.11 17.87 -1.97
C ILE A 45 -0.15 17.95 -0.44
N VAL A 46 0.82 18.63 0.18
CA VAL A 46 0.88 18.80 1.64
C VAL A 46 -0.35 19.54 2.17
N ALA A 47 -0.82 20.58 1.47
CA ALA A 47 -2.04 21.30 1.86
C ALA A 47 -3.30 20.43 1.76
N LYS A 48 -3.33 19.44 0.87
CA LYS A 48 -4.44 18.49 0.76
C LYS A 48 -4.33 17.39 1.81
N LEU A 49 -3.14 16.85 2.08
CA LEU A 49 -2.89 15.91 3.18
C LEU A 49 -3.26 16.52 4.54
N GLU A 50 -2.93 17.80 4.77
CA GLU A 50 -3.34 18.53 5.97
C GLU A 50 -4.87 18.58 6.12
N ARG A 51 -5.60 18.88 5.04
CA ARG A 51 -7.07 18.91 5.06
C ARG A 51 -7.69 17.53 5.26
N LEU A 52 -6.95 16.46 4.98
CA LEU A 52 -7.32 15.08 5.23
C LEU A 52 -6.80 14.60 6.60
N ASN A 53 -6.32 15.50 7.46
CA ASN A 53 -5.85 15.19 8.82
C ASN A 53 -4.67 14.19 8.86
N PHE A 54 -3.89 14.12 7.78
CA PHE A 54 -2.73 13.22 7.71
C PHE A 54 -1.69 13.57 8.79
N PHE A 55 -1.50 14.84 9.11
CA PHE A 55 -0.47 15.26 10.07
C PHE A 55 -0.95 15.36 11.53
N ASP A 56 -2.17 14.90 11.84
CA ASP A 56 -2.75 15.03 13.20
C ASP A 56 -2.01 14.19 14.26
N LEU A 57 -1.31 13.14 13.82
CA LEU A 57 -0.50 12.28 14.68
C LEU A 57 0.95 12.75 14.82
N THR A 58 1.37 13.70 13.99
CA THR A 58 2.71 14.29 14.01
C THR A 58 2.92 15.15 15.24
N ASN A 59 4.05 14.99 15.93
CA ASN A 59 4.35 15.83 17.10
C ASN A 59 4.48 17.30 16.68
N LYS A 60 4.03 18.23 17.54
CA LYS A 60 4.06 19.67 17.23
C LYS A 60 5.47 20.21 16.93
N SER A 61 6.50 19.64 17.57
CA SER A 61 7.91 19.99 17.31
C SER A 61 8.35 19.65 15.90
N ASP A 62 7.80 18.57 15.32
CA ASP A 62 8.28 17.98 14.08
C ASP A 62 7.40 18.36 12.89
N LEU A 63 6.19 18.87 13.15
CA LEU A 63 5.15 19.17 12.16
C LEU A 63 5.66 20.02 10.99
N LYS A 64 6.40 21.09 11.29
CA LYS A 64 6.91 22.00 10.24
C LYS A 64 7.94 21.29 9.36
N ALA A 65 8.90 20.57 9.95
CA ALA A 65 9.94 19.88 9.22
C ALA A 65 9.35 18.74 8.38
N THR A 66 8.44 17.96 8.97
CA THR A 66 7.74 16.85 8.31
C THR A 66 7.02 17.33 7.05
N LYS A 67 6.24 18.42 7.13
CA LYS A 67 5.54 19.00 5.98
C LYS A 67 6.50 19.47 4.86
N ILE A 68 7.64 20.06 5.24
CA ILE A 68 8.66 20.48 4.28
C ILE A 68 9.26 19.27 3.56
N GLU A 69 9.53 18.17 4.29
CA GLU A 69 10.10 16.98 3.66
C GLU A 69 9.10 16.29 2.73
N PHE A 70 7.81 16.18 3.10
CA PHE A 70 6.79 15.67 2.18
C PHE A 70 6.67 16.51 0.90
N GLU A 71 6.76 17.85 1.00
CA GLU A 71 6.78 18.73 -0.18
C GLU A 71 7.99 18.42 -1.07
N LYS A 72 9.17 18.31 -0.47
CA LYS A 72 10.44 18.04 -1.17
C LYS A 72 10.45 16.65 -1.80
N SER A 73 10.12 15.61 -1.03
CA SER A 73 10.04 14.21 -1.46
C SER A 73 9.11 14.05 -2.67
N TYR A 74 7.96 14.74 -2.65
CA TYR A 74 7.06 14.75 -3.81
C TYR A 74 7.64 15.51 -5.01
N ASN A 75 8.19 16.72 -4.81
CA ASN A 75 8.70 17.54 -5.92
C ASN A 75 9.91 16.91 -6.61
N ASP A 76 10.83 16.36 -5.82
CA ASP A 76 12.14 15.92 -6.29
C ASP A 76 12.10 14.46 -6.74
N LEU A 77 11.33 13.61 -6.05
CA LEU A 77 11.34 12.15 -6.25
C LEU A 77 9.97 11.57 -6.62
N ASN A 78 8.89 12.35 -6.53
CA ASN A 78 7.52 11.86 -6.64
C ASN A 78 7.21 10.74 -5.63
N PHE A 79 7.75 10.86 -4.41
CA PHE A 79 7.78 9.80 -3.41
C PHE A 79 6.90 10.13 -2.20
N PHE A 80 6.15 9.14 -1.69
CA PHE A 80 5.25 9.29 -0.55
C PHE A 80 5.89 8.74 0.73
N GLU A 81 6.72 9.56 1.36
CA GLU A 81 7.31 9.28 2.68
C GLU A 81 7.86 10.59 3.26
N GLY A 82 7.86 10.70 4.59
CA GLY A 82 8.37 11.84 5.33
C GLY A 82 9.79 11.65 5.83
N ILE A 83 10.05 12.14 7.04
CA ILE A 83 11.35 12.02 7.70
C ILE A 83 11.39 10.72 8.49
N MET A 84 12.33 9.85 8.15
CA MET A 84 12.74 8.71 8.98
C MET A 84 13.92 9.15 9.87
N ASN A 85 13.80 8.93 11.17
CA ASN A 85 14.84 9.18 12.15
C ASN A 85 15.91 8.08 12.10
N GLU A 86 17.04 8.31 12.80
CA GLU A 86 18.13 7.32 12.90
C GLU A 86 17.71 6.01 13.55
N ASP A 87 16.69 6.04 14.42
CA ASP A 87 16.11 4.87 15.08
C ASP A 87 15.02 4.18 14.24
N LEU A 88 14.89 4.55 12.96
CA LEU A 88 13.90 4.04 12.00
C LEU A 88 12.45 4.42 12.32
N SER A 89 12.21 5.30 13.31
CA SER A 89 10.89 5.88 13.54
C SER A 89 10.58 7.00 12.54
N PHE A 90 9.30 7.21 12.23
CA PHE A 90 8.87 8.27 11.32
C PHE A 90 8.24 9.43 12.09
N THR A 91 8.59 10.67 11.72
CA THR A 91 8.10 11.87 12.42
C THR A 91 6.59 12.07 12.25
N ASP A 92 6.00 11.57 11.17
CA ASP A 92 4.55 11.64 10.94
C ASP A 92 3.73 10.72 11.87
N ASN A 93 4.38 9.73 12.49
CA ASN A 93 3.77 8.69 13.34
C ASN A 93 2.70 7.82 12.62
N ARG A 94 2.76 7.72 11.29
CA ARG A 94 1.88 6.87 10.46
C ARG A 94 2.67 5.79 9.72
N PHE A 95 3.90 6.08 9.31
CA PHE A 95 4.80 5.11 8.71
C PHE A 95 5.54 4.28 9.76
N TYR A 96 5.78 3.01 9.44
CA TYR A 96 6.54 2.08 10.27
C TYR A 96 7.46 1.22 9.41
N PHE A 97 8.72 1.12 9.85
CA PHE A 97 9.67 0.15 9.34
C PHE A 97 9.44 -1.20 10.02
N ILE A 98 9.23 -2.24 9.22
CA ILE A 98 8.94 -3.61 9.67
C ILE A 98 9.84 -4.57 8.89
N ASP A 99 10.93 -4.99 9.50
CA ASP A 99 11.75 -6.09 8.99
C ASP A 99 10.93 -7.39 9.11
N SER A 100 10.59 -7.99 7.98
CA SER A 100 9.74 -9.18 7.91
C SER A 100 10.47 -10.44 8.39
N GLU A 101 11.80 -10.48 8.31
CA GLU A 101 12.63 -11.55 8.89
C GLU A 101 12.54 -11.46 10.42
N THR A 102 12.88 -10.29 10.97
CA THR A 102 12.79 -10.05 12.41
C THR A 102 11.38 -10.31 12.92
N LEU A 103 10.33 -9.83 12.22
CA LEU A 103 8.93 -10.05 12.59
C LEU A 103 8.57 -11.55 12.65
N PHE A 104 9.10 -12.34 11.71
CA PHE A 104 8.91 -13.78 11.66
C PHE A 104 9.72 -14.51 12.74
N GLU A 105 10.81 -13.96 13.27
CA GLU A 105 11.57 -14.65 14.30
C GLU A 105 10.96 -14.50 15.71
N GLY A 106 11.32 -15.43 16.61
CA GLY A 106 10.82 -15.44 17.97
C GLY A 106 11.09 -14.11 18.71
N GLY A 107 10.04 -13.49 19.25
CA GLY A 107 10.10 -12.20 19.95
C GLY A 107 9.92 -10.98 19.04
N GLY A 108 10.09 -11.11 17.72
CA GLY A 108 9.93 -10.00 16.78
C GLY A 108 8.51 -9.46 16.69
N LEU A 109 7.50 -10.34 16.78
CA LEU A 109 6.10 -9.93 16.85
C LEU A 109 5.84 -8.98 18.03
N VAL A 110 6.29 -9.34 19.22
CA VAL A 110 6.12 -8.51 20.43
C VAL A 110 6.90 -7.20 20.29
N GLN A 111 8.11 -7.24 19.73
CA GLN A 111 8.89 -6.04 19.43
C GLN A 111 8.10 -5.06 18.55
N TYR A 112 7.56 -5.50 17.41
CA TYR A 112 6.81 -4.63 16.52
C TYR A 112 5.45 -4.20 17.08
N LEU A 113 4.81 -5.03 17.92
CA LEU A 113 3.61 -4.62 18.66
C LEU A 113 3.93 -3.49 19.66
N GLU A 114 5.04 -3.55 20.40
CA GLU A 114 5.49 -2.42 21.23
C GLU A 114 5.83 -1.18 20.38
N THR A 115 6.40 -1.35 19.18
CA THR A 115 6.69 -0.23 18.26
C THR A 115 5.42 0.51 17.81
N VAL A 116 4.34 -0.21 17.49
CA VAL A 116 3.08 0.42 17.01
C VAL A 116 2.14 0.86 18.14
N LYS A 117 2.31 0.35 19.36
CA LYS A 117 1.44 0.66 20.51
C LYS A 117 1.29 2.15 20.84
N PRO A 118 2.35 3.00 20.79
CA PRO A 118 2.20 4.44 21.01
C PRO A 118 1.23 5.12 20.04
N LEU A 119 1.05 4.58 18.83
CA LEU A 119 0.05 5.09 17.89
C LEU A 119 -1.37 4.78 18.35
N PHE A 120 -1.63 3.57 18.86
CA PHE A 120 -2.95 3.26 19.42
C PHE A 120 -3.27 4.22 20.57
N GLU A 121 -2.30 4.56 21.42
CA GLU A 121 -2.47 5.58 22.46
C GLU A 121 -2.79 6.97 21.89
N LYS A 122 -2.09 7.40 20.83
CA LYS A 122 -2.37 8.66 20.10
C LYS A 122 -3.77 8.69 19.49
N LEU A 123 -4.29 7.53 19.06
CA LEU A 123 -5.65 7.36 18.55
C LEU A 123 -6.69 7.16 19.67
N HIS A 124 -6.26 7.15 20.93
CA HIS A 124 -7.11 6.83 22.09
C HIS A 124 -7.73 5.43 22.04
N LEU A 125 -7.01 4.49 21.43
CA LEU A 125 -7.36 3.08 21.30
C LEU A 125 -6.48 2.24 22.23
N LYS A 126 -6.90 1.00 22.48
CA LYS A 126 -6.15 0.02 23.25
C LYS A 126 -5.38 -0.91 22.33
N LEU A 127 -4.15 -1.22 22.70
CA LEU A 127 -3.39 -2.34 22.17
C LEU A 127 -2.71 -3.05 23.33
N ILE A 128 -3.43 -4.00 23.94
CA ILE A 128 -2.92 -4.82 25.03
C ILE A 128 -2.62 -6.19 24.44
N PHE A 129 -1.40 -6.69 24.63
CA PHE A 129 -1.02 -8.02 24.18
C PHE A 129 -0.46 -8.89 25.30
N SER A 130 -0.75 -10.18 25.20
CA SER A 130 -0.36 -11.19 26.18
C SER A 130 -0.32 -12.57 25.55
N ASP A 131 0.08 -13.55 26.35
CA ASP A 131 -0.01 -14.98 26.02
C ASP A 131 0.64 -15.36 24.69
N GLU A 132 1.80 -14.76 24.36
CA GLU A 132 2.57 -15.18 23.20
C GLU A 132 2.95 -16.66 23.33
N PHE A 133 2.64 -17.43 22.30
CA PHE A 133 2.88 -18.85 22.23
C PHE A 133 3.65 -19.19 20.96
N ASN A 134 4.76 -19.89 21.13
CA ASN A 134 5.62 -20.36 20.06
C ASN A 134 5.85 -21.87 20.21
N ASN A 135 5.48 -22.65 19.19
CA ASN A 135 5.76 -24.07 19.14
C ASN A 135 6.23 -24.48 17.75
N GLN A 136 7.49 -24.85 17.65
CA GLN A 136 8.15 -25.22 16.41
C GLN A 136 8.48 -26.72 16.39
N THR A 137 8.18 -27.35 15.27
CA THR A 137 8.65 -28.70 14.91
C THR A 137 9.67 -28.59 13.76
N GLU A 138 10.19 -29.71 13.27
CA GLU A 138 11.10 -29.72 12.12
C GLU A 138 10.48 -29.09 10.86
N LYS A 139 9.16 -29.20 10.69
CA LYS A 139 8.48 -28.81 9.43
C LYS A 139 7.43 -27.73 9.59
N HIS A 140 6.94 -27.52 10.81
CA HIS A 140 5.78 -26.70 11.09
C HIS A 140 6.06 -25.76 12.24
N TRP A 141 5.54 -24.54 12.16
CA TRP A 141 5.61 -23.58 13.23
C TRP A 141 4.26 -22.94 13.51
N THR A 142 3.89 -22.93 14.79
CA THR A 142 2.72 -22.23 15.30
C THR A 142 3.16 -21.10 16.22
N HIS A 143 2.84 -19.86 15.83
CA HIS A 143 3.06 -18.62 16.56
C HIS A 143 1.72 -17.90 16.75
N ARG A 144 1.32 -17.75 18.01
CA ARG A 144 0.04 -17.11 18.38
C ARG A 144 0.26 -16.03 19.42
N ILE A 145 -0.64 -15.06 19.45
CA ILE A 145 -0.66 -14.00 20.46
C ILE A 145 -2.10 -13.55 20.71
N LYS A 146 -2.36 -12.99 21.89
CA LYS A 146 -3.65 -12.38 22.20
C LYS A 146 -3.53 -10.86 22.13
N LEU A 147 -4.42 -10.20 21.38
CA LEU A 147 -4.59 -8.74 21.41
C LEU A 147 -5.98 -8.37 21.94
N ASN A 148 -6.06 -7.52 22.96
CA ASN A 148 -7.31 -7.06 23.57
C ASN A 148 -8.32 -8.20 23.86
N ASN A 149 -7.79 -9.33 24.38
CA ASN A 149 -8.53 -10.56 24.67
C ASN A 149 -9.00 -11.40 23.47
N LYS A 150 -8.58 -11.08 22.24
CA LYS A 150 -8.80 -11.90 21.04
C LYS A 150 -7.51 -12.61 20.64
N ASP A 151 -7.59 -13.92 20.41
CA ASP A 151 -6.47 -14.72 19.94
C ASP A 151 -6.24 -14.51 18.44
N TYR A 152 -4.98 -14.42 18.04
CA TYR A 152 -4.53 -14.32 16.67
C TYR A 152 -3.45 -15.36 16.37
N SER A 153 -3.42 -15.81 15.12
CA SER A 153 -2.29 -16.53 14.56
C SER A 153 -1.39 -15.53 13.83
N ALA A 154 -0.15 -15.40 14.29
CA ALA A 154 0.88 -14.65 13.56
C ALA A 154 1.48 -15.52 12.45
N PHE A 155 1.63 -16.82 12.72
CA PHE A 155 2.04 -17.84 11.75
C PHE A 155 1.54 -19.21 12.21
N ASP A 156 1.01 -20.04 11.32
CA ASP A 156 0.58 -21.41 11.65
C ASP A 156 0.60 -22.30 10.41
N ASN A 157 1.79 -22.53 9.87
CA ASN A 157 2.01 -23.22 8.60
C ASN A 157 3.24 -24.13 8.65
N ASP A 158 3.33 -25.03 7.67
CA ASP A 158 4.59 -25.68 7.33
C ASP A 158 5.55 -24.64 6.72
N PHE A 159 6.84 -24.74 7.02
CA PHE A 159 7.86 -23.82 6.49
C PHE A 159 7.92 -23.86 4.96
N GLY A 160 8.07 -22.70 4.35
CA GLY A 160 8.10 -22.50 2.91
C GLY A 160 8.80 -21.21 2.48
N GLU A 161 8.80 -20.94 1.18
CA GLU A 161 9.54 -19.79 0.61
C GLU A 161 8.90 -18.43 0.96
N ASN A 162 7.67 -18.42 1.47
CA ASN A 162 6.85 -17.23 1.68
C ASN A 162 6.62 -16.88 3.16
N ASP A 163 7.33 -17.55 4.07
CA ASP A 163 7.07 -17.51 5.50
C ASP A 163 7.06 -16.09 6.09
N TRP A 164 8.07 -15.28 5.74
CA TRP A 164 8.17 -13.89 6.17
C TRP A 164 7.01 -13.03 5.63
N GLY A 165 6.61 -13.28 4.38
CA GLY A 165 5.51 -12.57 3.73
C GLY A 165 4.16 -12.88 4.39
N ILE A 166 3.95 -14.13 4.81
CA ILE A 166 2.76 -14.56 5.55
C ILE A 166 2.69 -13.87 6.91
N SER A 167 3.78 -13.89 7.69
CA SER A 167 3.83 -13.20 8.99
C SER A 167 3.61 -11.70 8.85
N TYR A 168 4.20 -11.06 7.84
CA TYR A 168 3.99 -9.65 7.53
C TYR A 168 2.52 -9.32 7.23
N VAL A 169 1.85 -10.12 6.41
CA VAL A 169 0.41 -9.95 6.12
C VAL A 169 -0.44 -10.15 7.37
N ASN A 170 -0.19 -11.23 8.13
CA ASN A 170 -0.95 -11.53 9.34
C ASN A 170 -0.80 -10.44 10.41
N PHE A 171 0.39 -9.85 10.53
CA PHE A 171 0.63 -8.71 11.42
C PHE A 171 -0.24 -7.51 11.05
N ILE A 172 -0.27 -7.12 9.77
CA ILE A 172 -1.10 -6.00 9.31
C ILE A 172 -2.59 -6.28 9.52
N GLU A 173 -3.06 -7.48 9.21
CA GLU A 173 -4.46 -7.87 9.38
C GLU A 173 -4.88 -7.88 10.85
N MET A 174 -3.99 -8.35 11.72
CA MET A 174 -4.19 -8.33 13.16
C MET A 174 -4.34 -6.89 13.69
N LEU A 175 -3.48 -5.97 13.27
CA LEU A 175 -3.59 -4.55 13.63
C LEU A 175 -4.87 -3.91 13.07
N ASN A 176 -5.21 -4.19 11.81
CA ASN A 176 -6.40 -3.67 11.15
C ASN A 176 -7.70 -4.16 11.79
N ASP A 177 -7.75 -5.43 12.17
CA ASP A 177 -8.88 -5.97 12.92
C ASP A 177 -9.01 -5.28 14.28
N GLN A 178 -7.91 -5.00 14.99
CA GLN A 178 -7.95 -4.27 16.26
C GLN A 178 -8.35 -2.79 16.12
N LEU A 179 -7.98 -2.13 15.03
CA LEU A 179 -8.46 -0.78 14.70
C LEU A 179 -9.96 -0.81 14.42
N SER A 180 -10.41 -1.75 13.59
CA SER A 180 -11.82 -1.90 13.19
C SER A 180 -12.74 -2.25 14.37
N LEU A 181 -12.33 -3.18 15.24
CA LEU A 181 -13.08 -3.57 16.44
C LEU A 181 -13.31 -2.39 17.41
N GLN A 182 -12.46 -1.37 17.35
CA GLN A 182 -12.58 -0.16 18.18
C GLN A 182 -13.19 1.02 17.42
N GLY A 183 -13.70 0.78 16.21
CA GLY A 183 -14.42 1.78 15.41
C GLY A 183 -13.54 2.84 14.75
N SER A 184 -12.24 2.57 14.58
CA SER A 184 -11.34 3.46 13.83
C SER A 184 -11.65 3.40 12.33
N ASP A 185 -11.53 4.54 11.65
CA ASP A 185 -11.57 4.71 10.20
C ASP A 185 -10.18 4.60 9.55
N GLU A 186 -9.15 4.42 10.36
CA GLU A 186 -7.76 4.22 9.96
C GLU A 186 -7.47 2.74 9.69
N GLN A 187 -6.58 2.48 8.73
CA GLN A 187 -6.12 1.14 8.40
C GLN A 187 -4.65 1.17 7.98
N PHE A 188 -3.90 0.15 8.37
CA PHE A 188 -2.56 -0.10 7.84
C PHE A 188 -2.63 -0.69 6.43
N TYR A 189 -1.81 -0.11 5.55
CA TYR A 189 -1.59 -0.58 4.19
C TYR A 189 -0.13 -1.03 4.03
N PRO A 190 0.12 -2.21 3.43
CA PRO A 190 1.46 -2.65 3.09
C PRO A 190 2.07 -1.79 1.98
N ILE A 191 3.39 -1.56 2.08
CA ILE A 191 4.18 -0.86 1.06
C ILE A 191 5.27 -1.79 0.51
N SER A 192 6.15 -2.27 1.39
CA SER A 192 7.25 -3.19 1.09
C SER A 192 7.37 -4.25 2.19
N SER A 193 7.98 -5.38 1.87
CA SER A 193 8.29 -6.49 2.82
C SER A 193 9.73 -6.95 2.61
N GLY A 194 10.14 -8.06 3.24
CA GLY A 194 11.54 -8.44 3.39
C GLY A 194 12.20 -7.61 4.50
N ASN A 195 13.51 -7.44 4.41
CA ASN A 195 14.30 -6.84 5.48
C ASN A 195 14.07 -5.33 5.61
N ASP A 196 13.59 -4.68 4.54
CA ASP A 196 13.25 -3.25 4.50
C ASP A 196 11.73 -3.03 4.35
N GLY A 197 10.94 -3.82 5.08
CA GLY A 197 9.49 -3.73 5.00
C GLY A 197 8.96 -2.42 5.56
N ARG A 198 7.85 -1.95 5.00
CA ARG A 198 7.18 -0.70 5.37
C ARG A 198 5.68 -0.89 5.38
N ILE A 199 5.01 -0.32 6.38
CA ILE A 199 3.55 -0.17 6.43
C ILE A 199 3.21 1.29 6.72
N VAL A 200 2.01 1.72 6.33
CA VAL A 200 1.51 3.06 6.64
C VAL A 200 0.06 3.03 7.10
N LEU A 201 -0.26 3.78 8.16
CA LEU A 201 -1.62 3.99 8.64
C LEU A 201 -2.29 5.15 7.89
N LEU A 202 -3.40 4.85 7.21
CA LEU A 202 -4.18 5.83 6.45
C LEU A 202 -5.67 5.64 6.66
N THR A 203 -6.43 6.73 6.59
CA THR A 203 -7.87 6.64 6.34
C THR A 203 -8.12 6.28 4.87
N ARG A 204 -9.35 5.87 4.55
CA ARG A 204 -9.72 5.58 3.16
C ARG A 204 -9.49 6.76 2.22
N GLU A 205 -9.88 7.97 2.64
CA GLU A 205 -9.73 9.18 1.83
C GLU A 205 -8.26 9.55 1.60
N GLN A 206 -7.41 9.33 2.61
CA GLN A 206 -5.96 9.53 2.47
C GLN A 206 -5.36 8.54 1.47
N PHE A 207 -5.70 7.25 1.59
CA PHE A 207 -5.25 6.21 0.66
C PHE A 207 -5.64 6.51 -0.78
N ASP A 208 -6.92 6.83 -1.03
CA ASP A 208 -7.40 7.14 -2.37
C ASP A 208 -6.72 8.39 -2.94
N PHE A 209 -6.49 9.41 -2.10
CA PHE A 209 -5.73 10.60 -2.50
C PHE A 209 -4.29 10.25 -2.91
N ILE A 210 -3.60 9.40 -2.14
CA ILE A 210 -2.22 8.97 -2.42
C ILE A 210 -2.17 8.20 -3.75
N LYS A 211 -3.09 7.24 -3.96
CA LYS A 211 -3.13 6.42 -5.19
C LYS A 211 -3.31 7.23 -6.47
N VAL A 212 -3.99 8.38 -6.39
CA VAL A 212 -4.22 9.25 -7.55
C VAL A 212 -3.01 10.17 -7.83
N ASN A 213 -2.23 10.53 -6.81
CA ASN A 213 -1.23 11.59 -6.93
C ASN A 213 0.24 11.11 -6.90
N TYR A 214 0.49 9.89 -6.43
CA TYR A 214 1.81 9.28 -6.42
C TYR A 214 1.91 8.16 -7.46
N PRO A 215 3.12 7.71 -7.84
CA PRO A 215 3.29 6.51 -8.66
C PRO A 215 2.54 5.32 -8.06
N ASN A 216 2.19 4.35 -8.89
CA ASN A 216 1.69 3.06 -8.44
C ASN A 216 2.79 2.02 -8.64
N ASP A 217 3.78 2.04 -7.74
CA ASP A 217 4.99 1.21 -7.80
C ASP A 217 5.18 0.35 -6.53
N ASN A 218 6.37 -0.20 -6.35
CA ASN A 218 6.69 -1.06 -5.21
C ASN A 218 6.89 -0.32 -3.90
N ASN A 219 6.93 1.02 -3.90
CA ASN A 219 7.00 1.83 -2.69
C ASN A 219 5.68 2.56 -2.41
N SER A 220 4.61 2.13 -3.08
CA SER A 220 3.29 2.72 -2.94
C SER A 220 2.41 1.85 -2.06
N PRO A 221 1.59 2.43 -1.17
CA PRO A 221 0.63 1.68 -0.38
C PRO A 221 -0.31 0.86 -1.26
N LYS A 222 -0.59 -0.38 -0.84
CA LYS A 222 -1.46 -1.32 -1.57
C LYS A 222 -2.59 -1.81 -0.67
N GLU A 223 -3.74 -2.06 -1.28
CA GLU A 223 -4.83 -2.81 -0.64
C GLU A 223 -4.35 -4.21 -0.26
N MET A 224 -4.85 -4.78 0.83
CA MET A 224 -4.48 -6.14 1.26
C MET A 224 -4.72 -7.20 0.17
N ASN A 225 -5.86 -7.11 -0.53
CA ASN A 225 -6.18 -8.03 -1.63
C ASN A 225 -5.24 -7.87 -2.83
N GLN A 226 -4.84 -6.62 -3.13
CA GLN A 226 -3.86 -6.35 -4.19
C GLN A 226 -2.48 -6.89 -3.78
N TRP A 227 -2.10 -6.72 -2.52
CA TRP A 227 -0.86 -7.24 -1.96
C TRP A 227 -0.79 -8.76 -2.09
N ARG A 228 -1.78 -9.48 -1.55
CA ARG A 228 -1.87 -10.96 -1.61
C ARG A 228 -1.75 -11.47 -3.04
N SER A 229 -2.48 -10.85 -3.98
CA SER A 229 -2.46 -11.23 -5.39
C SER A 229 -1.07 -11.05 -6.05
N ASN A 230 -0.31 -10.02 -5.66
CA ASN A 230 1.00 -9.74 -6.25
C ASN A 230 2.10 -10.73 -5.80
N TYR A 231 1.95 -11.32 -4.62
CA TYR A 231 2.99 -12.15 -3.99
C TYR A 231 2.56 -13.61 -3.79
N GLY A 232 1.33 -13.97 -4.19
CA GLY A 232 0.88 -15.37 -4.23
C GLY A 232 0.51 -15.96 -2.87
N PHE A 233 -0.08 -15.15 -1.99
CA PHE A 233 -0.64 -15.59 -0.70
C PHE A 233 -2.16 -15.76 -0.77
#